data_AF-A0A7W0W8Z3-F1
#
_entry.id   AF-A0A7W0W8Z3-F1
#
_cell.length_a   1.000
_cell.length_b   1.000
_cell.length_c   1.000
_cell.angle_alpha   90.00
_cell.angle_beta   90.00
_cell.angle_gamma   90.00
#
_symmetry.space_group_name_H-M   'P 1'
#
loop_
_entity.id
_entity.type
_entity.pdbx_description
1 polymer ?
#
loop_
_entity_poly.entity_id
_entity_poly.type
_entity_poly.pdbx_seq_one_letter_code
_entity_poly.pdbx_strand_id
1 'polypeptide(L)'
;MTTNPARIPLLIDVFDKKAQRALALPTMTPPELVEAVLQEFREIEYLGDTASEYRLVKLKDHSPLKNDSLIGQQLASNDHLLLNEHAATGPKNAQPLTKNVYLREQGSGKVYKLHWQPAVIGRPDKQATNEYLAVNLGPYATASHVSRRHAQITEENGSFYITSLSHQNPTSIKDAQGNVIARLGSQKHPLQHGDTISLDYSQIMLKFIIRST
;
A
#
# COMPACT_ATOMS: atom_id res chain seq x y z
N MET A 1 -2.45 -24.57 -36.43
CA MET A 1 -2.79 -23.14 -36.44
C MET A 1 -3.46 -22.82 -35.12
N THR A 2 -2.76 -22.18 -34.17
CA THR A 2 -3.35 -21.74 -32.91
C THR A 2 -4.13 -20.46 -33.16
N THR A 3 -5.45 -20.56 -33.24
CA THR A 3 -6.35 -19.40 -33.27
C THR A 3 -6.14 -18.62 -31.98
N ASN A 4 -5.61 -17.40 -32.08
CA ASN A 4 -5.43 -16.51 -30.94
C ASN A 4 -6.82 -16.28 -30.29
N PRO A 5 -7.04 -16.63 -29.02
CA PRO A 5 -8.36 -16.52 -28.43
C PRO A 5 -8.83 -15.06 -28.45
N ALA A 6 -10.08 -14.84 -28.85
CA ALA A 6 -10.67 -13.51 -28.87
C ALA A 6 -10.62 -12.89 -27.46
N ARG A 7 -10.02 -11.70 -27.35
CA ARG A 7 -9.92 -10.98 -26.07
C ARG A 7 -11.30 -10.47 -25.66
N ILE A 8 -11.53 -10.43 -24.35
CA ILE A 8 -12.76 -9.90 -23.76
C ILE A 8 -12.52 -8.41 -23.44
N PRO A 9 -13.29 -7.48 -24.02
CA PRO A 9 -13.23 -6.09 -23.62
C PRO A 9 -13.87 -5.92 -22.25
N LEU A 10 -13.20 -5.17 -21.36
CA LEU A 10 -13.60 -4.91 -19.99
C LEU A 10 -13.41 -3.42 -19.67
N LEU A 11 -14.10 -2.96 -18.63
CA LEU A 11 -13.82 -1.69 -17.96
C LEU A 11 -13.28 -1.98 -16.56
N ILE A 12 -12.23 -1.29 -16.15
CA ILE A 12 -11.62 -1.47 -14.82
C ILE A 12 -11.46 -0.10 -14.15
N ASP A 13 -12.03 0.03 -12.96
CA ASP A 13 -11.73 1.13 -12.05
C ASP A 13 -10.46 0.80 -11.29
N VAL A 14 -9.41 1.60 -11.50
CA VAL A 14 -8.16 1.57 -10.74
C VAL A 14 -8.15 2.80 -9.84
N PHE A 15 -8.78 2.66 -8.68
CA PHE A 15 -8.93 3.75 -7.71
C PHE A 15 -9.61 5.00 -8.29
N ASP A 16 -8.88 6.10 -8.45
CA ASP A 16 -9.36 7.37 -9.04
C ASP A 16 -9.46 7.32 -10.58
N LYS A 17 -8.73 6.41 -11.23
CA LYS A 17 -8.84 6.16 -12.68
C LYS A 17 -10.02 5.25 -12.99
N LYS A 18 -11.16 5.86 -13.28
CA LYS A 18 -12.42 5.16 -13.57
C LYS A 18 -12.51 4.65 -15.01
N ALA A 19 -13.24 3.55 -15.20
CA ALA A 19 -13.63 2.99 -16.50
C ALA A 19 -12.47 2.83 -17.51
N GLN A 20 -11.31 2.40 -17.04
CA GLN A 20 -10.15 2.15 -17.90
C GLN A 20 -10.44 0.94 -18.80
N ARG A 21 -10.23 1.10 -20.10
CA ARG A 21 -10.48 0.01 -21.06
C ARG A 21 -9.37 -1.03 -20.97
N ALA A 22 -9.77 -2.29 -20.90
CA ALA A 22 -8.85 -3.43 -20.92
C ALA A 22 -9.31 -4.50 -21.91
N LEU A 23 -8.35 -5.24 -22.48
CA LEU A 23 -8.61 -6.40 -23.33
C LEU A 23 -7.97 -7.64 -22.68
N ALA A 24 -8.75 -8.37 -21.90
CA ALA A 24 -8.28 -9.53 -21.15
C ALA A 24 -8.28 -10.80 -22.01
N LEU A 25 -7.33 -11.70 -21.76
CA LEU A 25 -7.37 -13.04 -22.33
C LEU A 25 -8.40 -13.87 -21.55
N PRO A 26 -9.31 -14.60 -22.23
CA PRO A 26 -10.30 -15.42 -21.53
C PRO A 26 -9.67 -16.55 -20.70
N THR A 27 -8.45 -16.95 -21.05
CA THR A 27 -7.68 -18.03 -20.41
C THR A 27 -6.82 -17.57 -19.24
N MET A 28 -6.80 -16.27 -18.91
CA MET A 28 -6.05 -15.79 -17.74
C MET A 28 -6.90 -15.90 -16.48
N THR A 29 -6.24 -15.90 -15.33
CA THR A 29 -6.84 -15.88 -13.99
C THR A 29 -6.96 -14.44 -13.47
N PRO A 30 -7.81 -14.18 -12.46
CA PRO A 30 -7.90 -12.87 -11.85
C PRO A 30 -6.56 -12.34 -11.28
N PRO A 31 -5.71 -13.14 -10.59
CA PRO A 31 -4.40 -12.66 -10.14
C PRO A 31 -3.49 -12.19 -11.29
N GLU A 32 -3.48 -12.89 -12.43
CA GLU A 32 -2.72 -12.47 -13.62
C GLU A 32 -3.27 -11.16 -14.20
N LEU A 33 -4.59 -10.96 -14.17
CA LEU A 33 -5.19 -9.69 -14.61
C LEU A 33 -4.87 -8.56 -13.65
N VAL A 34 -4.85 -8.82 -12.34
CA VAL A 34 -4.38 -7.87 -11.33
C VAL A 34 -2.93 -7.49 -11.62
N GLU A 35 -2.03 -8.45 -11.80
CA GLU A 35 -0.61 -8.18 -12.10
C GLU A 35 -0.45 -7.30 -13.35
N ALA A 36 -1.19 -7.59 -14.42
CA ALA A 36 -1.20 -6.77 -15.63
C ALA A 36 -1.69 -5.33 -15.36
N VAL A 37 -2.73 -5.16 -14.53
CA VAL A 37 -3.22 -3.85 -14.12
C VAL A 37 -2.18 -3.11 -13.28
N LEU A 38 -1.54 -3.76 -12.30
CA LEU A 38 -0.51 -3.13 -11.47
C LEU A 38 0.68 -2.65 -12.31
N GLN A 39 1.09 -3.45 -13.30
CA GLN A 39 2.19 -3.11 -14.20
C GLN A 39 1.86 -1.91 -15.11
N GLU A 40 0.63 -1.85 -15.63
CA GLU A 40 0.17 -0.76 -16.49
C GLU A 40 0.09 0.57 -15.74
N PHE A 41 -0.45 0.55 -14.51
CA PHE A 41 -0.72 1.75 -13.71
C PHE A 41 0.34 2.06 -12.65
N ARG A 42 1.58 1.60 -12.86
CA ARG A 42 2.72 1.75 -11.92
C ARG A 42 3.09 3.20 -11.58
N GLU A 43 2.59 4.17 -12.36
CA GLU A 43 2.77 5.60 -12.10
C GLU A 43 1.93 6.12 -10.93
N ILE A 44 0.87 5.40 -10.53
CA ILE A 44 0.04 5.76 -9.37
C ILE A 44 0.85 5.57 -8.08
N GLU A 45 1.07 6.64 -7.32
CA GLU A 45 2.02 6.62 -6.19
C GLU A 45 1.62 5.71 -5.02
N TYR A 46 0.33 5.47 -4.85
CA TYR A 46 -0.23 4.63 -3.78
C TYR A 46 -0.64 3.23 -4.28
N LEU A 47 -0.34 2.89 -5.53
CA LEU A 47 -0.54 1.55 -6.07
C LEU A 47 0.70 0.71 -5.78
N GLY A 48 0.53 -0.35 -4.99
CA GLY A 48 1.56 -1.36 -4.74
C GLY A 48 1.77 -2.28 -5.94
N ASP A 49 2.82 -3.09 -5.86
CA ASP A 49 3.29 -4.00 -6.92
C ASP A 49 2.94 -5.47 -6.64
N THR A 50 2.35 -5.77 -5.49
CA THR A 50 2.10 -7.14 -5.04
C THR A 50 0.65 -7.54 -5.31
N ALA A 51 0.43 -8.35 -6.35
CA ALA A 51 -0.91 -8.74 -6.82
C ALA A 51 -1.79 -9.38 -5.72
N SER A 52 -1.21 -10.13 -4.78
CA SER A 52 -1.95 -10.76 -3.68
C SER A 52 -2.51 -9.77 -2.64
N GLU A 53 -2.14 -8.49 -2.70
CA GLU A 53 -2.72 -7.42 -1.87
C GLU A 53 -4.02 -6.85 -2.49
N TYR A 54 -4.38 -7.29 -3.69
CA TYR A 54 -5.54 -6.81 -4.43
C TYR A 54 -6.47 -7.94 -4.87
N ARG A 55 -7.70 -7.56 -5.18
CA ARG A 55 -8.70 -8.41 -5.82
C ARG A 55 -9.52 -7.59 -6.80
N LEU A 56 -10.03 -8.27 -7.82
CA LEU A 56 -11.03 -7.71 -8.72
C LEU A 56 -12.43 -8.05 -8.20
N VAL A 57 -13.28 -7.04 -8.11
CA VAL A 57 -14.71 -7.21 -7.79
C VAL A 57 -15.56 -6.64 -8.92
N LYS A 58 -16.73 -7.22 -9.17
CA LYS A 58 -17.67 -6.69 -10.15
C LYS A 58 -18.29 -5.40 -9.61
N LEU A 59 -18.33 -4.33 -10.40
CA LEU A 59 -18.86 -3.05 -9.94
C LEU A 59 -20.37 -3.13 -9.66
N LYS A 60 -21.10 -3.96 -10.42
CA LYS A 60 -22.56 -4.09 -10.31
C LYS A 60 -23.05 -4.59 -8.96
N ASP A 61 -22.34 -5.56 -8.36
CA ASP A 61 -22.79 -6.27 -7.15
C ASP A 61 -21.70 -6.44 -6.09
N HIS A 62 -20.51 -5.88 -6.31
CA HIS A 62 -19.33 -5.99 -5.46
C HIS A 62 -18.87 -7.43 -5.16
N SER A 63 -19.35 -8.42 -5.92
CA SER A 63 -18.90 -9.80 -5.78
C SER A 63 -17.45 -9.95 -6.27
N PRO A 64 -16.58 -10.66 -5.53
CA PRO A 64 -15.22 -10.90 -5.96
C PRO A 64 -15.16 -11.94 -7.07
N LEU A 65 -14.19 -11.80 -7.98
CA LEU A 65 -13.83 -12.89 -8.88
C LEU A 65 -13.17 -14.03 -8.11
N LYS A 66 -13.35 -15.25 -8.59
CA LYS A 66 -12.73 -16.46 -8.06
C LYS A 66 -11.35 -16.63 -8.67
N ASN A 67 -10.31 -16.60 -7.83
CA ASN A 67 -8.91 -16.63 -8.28
C ASN A 67 -8.50 -17.94 -8.97
N ASP A 68 -9.20 -19.04 -8.69
CA ASP A 68 -8.97 -20.38 -9.26
C ASP A 68 -9.72 -20.62 -10.58
N SER A 69 -10.52 -19.65 -11.03
CA SER A 69 -11.37 -19.75 -12.21
C SER A 69 -10.89 -18.79 -13.30
N LEU A 70 -11.04 -19.17 -14.57
CA LEU A 70 -10.60 -18.34 -15.69
C LEU A 70 -11.51 -17.11 -15.88
N ILE A 71 -10.96 -16.02 -16.38
CA ILE A 71 -11.69 -14.77 -16.64
C ILE A 71 -12.87 -14.99 -17.58
N GLY A 72 -12.68 -15.76 -18.66
CA GLY A 72 -13.73 -16.04 -19.65
C GLY A 72 -14.90 -16.88 -19.15
N GLN A 73 -14.78 -17.50 -17.97
CA GLN A 73 -15.88 -18.25 -17.33
C GLN A 73 -16.69 -17.37 -16.36
N GLN A 74 -16.18 -16.19 -16.02
CA GLN A 74 -16.71 -15.35 -14.95
C GLN A 74 -17.25 -14.01 -15.45
N LEU A 75 -16.72 -13.54 -16.59
CA LEU A 75 -16.97 -12.20 -17.13
C LEU A 75 -17.53 -12.24 -18.54
N ALA A 76 -18.43 -11.30 -18.81
CA ALA A 76 -18.93 -11.00 -20.14
C ALA A 76 -18.23 -9.77 -20.74
N SER A 77 -18.41 -9.58 -22.05
CA SER A 77 -17.96 -8.39 -22.76
C SER A 77 -18.55 -7.11 -22.12
N ASN A 78 -17.69 -6.12 -21.89
CA ASN A 78 -17.97 -4.85 -21.23
C ASN A 78 -18.37 -4.95 -19.75
N ASP A 79 -18.11 -6.07 -19.07
CA ASP A 79 -18.21 -6.12 -17.61
C ASP A 79 -17.27 -5.06 -16.99
N HIS A 80 -17.76 -4.42 -15.93
CA HIS A 80 -17.06 -3.37 -15.22
C HIS A 80 -16.56 -3.90 -13.88
N LEU A 81 -15.25 -3.84 -13.68
CA LEU A 81 -14.55 -4.29 -12.48
C LEU A 81 -14.02 -3.11 -11.67
N LEU A 82 -13.83 -3.35 -10.37
CA LEU A 82 -13.09 -2.48 -9.47
C LEU A 82 -11.87 -3.26 -8.96
N LEU A 83 -10.68 -2.67 -9.10
CA LEU A 83 -9.50 -3.10 -8.38
C LEU A 83 -9.64 -2.65 -6.93
N ASN A 84 -9.71 -3.61 -6.02
CA ASN A 84 -9.93 -3.36 -4.60
C ASN A 84 -8.80 -3.95 -3.76
N GLU A 85 -8.36 -3.21 -2.76
CA GLU A 85 -7.32 -3.66 -1.84
C GLU A 85 -7.92 -4.64 -0.84
N HIS A 86 -7.14 -5.65 -0.45
CA HIS A 86 -7.52 -6.51 0.66
C HIS A 86 -7.54 -5.70 1.97
N ALA A 87 -8.59 -5.87 2.75
CA ALA A 87 -8.64 -5.32 4.09
C ALA A 87 -7.81 -6.21 5.02
N ALA A 88 -6.83 -5.63 5.72
CA ALA A 88 -6.15 -6.32 6.81
C ALA A 88 -6.86 -6.03 8.15
N THR A 89 -7.08 -7.06 8.95
CA THR A 89 -7.52 -6.89 10.34
C THR A 89 -6.34 -6.43 11.18
N GLY A 90 -6.46 -5.27 11.82
CA GLY A 90 -5.47 -4.80 12.78
C GLY A 90 -5.40 -5.69 14.02
N PRO A 91 -4.36 -5.53 14.85
CA PRO A 91 -4.23 -6.28 16.10
C PRO A 91 -5.31 -5.90 17.12
N LYS A 92 -5.40 -6.67 18.20
CA LYS A 92 -6.32 -6.39 19.31
C LYS A 92 -6.09 -4.97 19.84
N ASN A 93 -7.15 -4.16 19.87
CA ASN A 93 -7.21 -2.75 20.27
C ASN A 93 -6.70 -1.72 19.24
N ALA A 94 -6.22 -2.13 18.06
CA ALA A 94 -5.96 -1.17 17.01
C ALA A 94 -7.26 -0.61 16.45
N GLN A 95 -7.23 0.67 16.08
CA GLN A 95 -8.35 1.35 15.44
C GLN A 95 -8.10 1.44 13.93
N PRO A 96 -9.11 1.33 13.08
CA PRO A 96 -8.94 1.62 11.66
C PRO A 96 -8.58 3.10 11.46
N LEU A 97 -7.85 3.40 10.38
CA LEU A 97 -7.66 4.77 9.93
C LEU A 97 -8.93 5.28 9.23
N THR A 98 -9.23 6.57 9.38
CA THR A 98 -10.42 7.17 8.72
C THR A 98 -10.18 7.51 7.25
N LYS A 99 -8.91 7.58 6.82
CA LYS A 99 -8.50 7.85 5.43
C LYS A 99 -7.65 6.72 4.88
N ASN A 100 -7.57 6.63 3.55
CA ASN A 100 -6.65 5.72 2.87
C ASN A 100 -5.24 6.33 2.90
N VAL A 101 -4.35 5.70 3.67
CA VAL A 101 -2.99 6.21 3.93
C VAL A 101 -1.96 5.18 3.52
N TYR A 102 -0.88 5.66 2.93
CA TYR A 102 0.19 4.83 2.39
C TYR A 102 1.56 5.39 2.74
N LEU A 103 2.54 4.50 2.84
CA LEU A 103 3.95 4.84 2.77
C LEU A 103 4.55 4.25 1.50
N ARG A 104 5.22 5.08 0.68
CA ARG A 104 6.00 4.60 -0.46
C ARG A 104 7.48 4.69 -0.17
N GLU A 105 8.16 3.55 -0.13
CA GLU A 105 9.61 3.51 -0.02
C GLU A 105 10.25 3.98 -1.33
N GLN A 106 11.13 4.98 -1.25
CA GLN A 106 11.60 5.73 -2.41
C GLN A 106 12.66 4.99 -3.25
N GLY A 107 13.39 4.03 -2.67
CA GLY A 107 14.41 3.27 -3.38
C GLY A 107 13.82 2.15 -4.25
N SER A 108 12.94 1.33 -3.69
CA SER A 108 12.33 0.19 -4.38
C SER A 108 10.96 0.51 -4.99
N GLY A 109 10.35 1.63 -4.60
CA GLY A 109 8.99 1.99 -5.02
C GLY A 109 7.89 1.23 -4.27
N LYS A 110 8.23 0.35 -3.33
CA LYS A 110 7.28 -0.49 -2.60
C LYS A 110 6.32 0.37 -1.79
N VAL A 111 5.03 0.04 -1.88
CA VAL A 111 3.95 0.74 -1.18
C VAL A 111 3.46 -0.10 0.00
N TYR A 112 3.23 0.55 1.13
CA TYR A 112 2.64 -0.02 2.33
C TYR A 112 1.33 0.70 2.62
N LYS A 113 0.19 0.00 2.52
CA LYS A 113 -1.08 0.55 2.99
C LYS A 113 -1.14 0.49 4.52
N LEU A 114 -1.45 1.61 5.15
CA LEU A 114 -1.70 1.67 6.59
C LEU A 114 -3.18 1.36 6.83
N HIS A 115 -3.46 0.21 7.44
CA HIS A 115 -4.83 -0.25 7.68
C HIS A 115 -5.36 0.15 9.05
N TRP A 116 -4.48 0.37 10.03
CA TRP A 116 -4.84 0.62 11.42
C TRP A 116 -3.88 1.60 12.09
N GLN A 117 -4.23 2.03 13.30
CA GLN A 117 -3.39 2.82 14.19
C GLN A 117 -3.34 2.23 15.62
N PRO A 118 -2.21 2.42 16.34
CA PRO A 118 -0.95 3.00 15.84
C PRO A 118 -0.28 2.10 14.78
N ALA A 119 0.14 2.70 13.67
CA ALA A 119 0.85 2.02 12.60
C ALA A 119 2.35 2.05 12.90
N VAL A 120 2.90 0.94 13.40
CA VAL A 120 4.33 0.88 13.72
C VAL A 120 5.16 0.60 12.48
N ILE A 121 6.22 1.38 12.32
CA ILE A 121 7.27 1.21 11.30
C ILE A 121 8.49 0.61 11.99
N GLY A 122 9.04 -0.45 11.43
CA GLY A 122 10.24 -1.09 11.99
C GLY A 122 10.58 -2.41 11.33
N ARG A 123 11.38 -3.21 12.03
CA ARG A 123 11.70 -4.59 11.64
C ARG A 123 11.06 -5.60 12.61
N PRO A 124 10.79 -6.84 12.18
CA PRO A 124 10.19 -7.82 13.06
C PRO A 124 11.10 -8.15 14.24
N ASP A 125 10.48 -8.38 15.39
CA ASP A 125 11.07 -9.05 16.54
C ASP A 125 10.77 -10.55 16.46
N LYS A 126 11.77 -11.39 16.69
CA LYS A 126 11.58 -12.85 16.75
C LYS A 126 11.01 -13.30 18.11
N GLN A 127 11.12 -12.47 19.14
CA GLN A 127 10.79 -12.81 20.53
C GLN A 127 9.55 -12.09 21.07
N ALA A 128 8.99 -11.12 20.33
CA ALA A 128 7.86 -10.32 20.76
C ALA A 128 6.74 -10.31 19.70
N THR A 129 5.54 -9.89 20.12
CA THR A 129 4.40 -9.74 19.22
C THR A 129 4.62 -8.57 18.26
N ASN A 130 4.75 -8.89 16.97
CA ASN A 130 4.80 -7.93 15.85
C ASN A 130 3.42 -7.35 15.51
N GLU A 131 2.47 -7.46 16.44
CA GLU A 131 1.03 -7.20 16.24
C GLU A 131 0.74 -5.83 15.62
N TYR A 132 1.47 -4.78 16.04
CA TYR A 132 1.26 -3.42 15.55
C TYR A 132 2.16 -3.04 14.36
N LEU A 133 3.03 -3.94 13.88
CA LEU A 133 3.95 -3.68 12.77
C LEU A 133 3.17 -3.57 11.46
N ALA A 134 2.85 -2.33 11.07
CA ALA A 134 2.17 -2.03 9.82
C ALA A 134 3.14 -1.95 8.64
N VAL A 135 4.39 -1.55 8.90
CA VAL A 135 5.42 -1.38 7.87
C VAL A 135 6.65 -2.19 8.25
N ASN A 136 6.80 -3.34 7.61
CA ASN A 136 7.91 -4.27 7.83
C ASN A 136 9.09 -3.94 6.92
N LEU A 137 10.13 -3.34 7.51
CA LEU A 137 11.38 -3.00 6.86
C LEU A 137 12.47 -4.07 7.04
N GLY A 138 12.14 -5.23 7.61
CA GLY A 138 13.06 -6.36 7.78
C GLY A 138 13.70 -6.89 6.47
N PRO A 139 13.01 -6.88 5.32
CA PRO A 139 13.58 -7.35 4.06
C PRO A 139 14.68 -6.46 3.46
N TYR A 140 14.86 -5.21 3.92
CA TYR A 140 15.88 -4.31 3.35
C TYR A 140 17.28 -4.67 3.84
N ALA A 141 18.29 -4.51 2.98
CA ALA A 141 19.69 -4.80 3.33
C ALA A 141 20.21 -3.97 4.53
N THR A 142 19.68 -2.75 4.71
CA THR A 142 20.03 -1.83 5.81
C THR A 142 19.14 -2.00 7.05
N ALA A 143 18.33 -3.06 7.12
CA ALA A 143 17.39 -3.28 8.22
C ALA A 143 18.06 -3.38 9.61
N SER A 144 19.35 -3.72 9.69
CA SER A 144 20.11 -3.72 10.95
C SER A 144 20.13 -2.34 11.64
N HIS A 145 20.06 -1.26 10.86
CA HIS A 145 19.97 0.13 11.35
C HIS A 145 18.52 0.58 11.65
N VAL A 146 17.54 -0.29 11.39
CA VAL A 146 16.14 -0.04 11.71
C VAL A 146 15.82 -0.69 13.06
N SER A 147 15.26 0.09 13.98
CA SER A 147 14.78 -0.45 15.25
C SER A 147 13.55 -1.33 15.03
N ARG A 148 13.35 -2.33 15.90
CA ARG A 148 12.17 -3.21 15.83
C ARG A 148 10.86 -2.41 15.89
N ARG A 149 10.85 -1.36 16.71
CA ARG A 149 9.84 -0.31 16.74
C ARG A 149 10.59 1.00 16.51
N HIS A 150 10.59 1.50 15.29
CA HIS A 150 11.38 2.67 14.92
C HIS A 150 10.59 3.95 15.09
N ALA A 151 9.41 3.98 14.50
CA ALA A 151 8.47 5.09 14.61
C ALA A 151 7.04 4.54 14.59
N GLN A 152 6.08 5.37 14.95
CA GLN A 152 4.66 5.07 14.75
C GLN A 152 3.92 6.24 14.16
N ILE A 153 2.89 5.94 13.38
CA ILE A 153 1.93 6.90 12.87
C ILE A 153 0.59 6.70 13.59
N THR A 154 0.00 7.80 14.05
CA THR A 154 -1.33 7.86 14.67
C THR A 154 -2.17 8.92 13.98
N GLU A 155 -3.48 8.81 14.10
CA GLU A 155 -4.46 9.75 13.58
C GLU A 155 -5.33 10.29 14.72
N GLU A 156 -5.45 11.61 14.79
CA GLU A 156 -6.31 12.32 15.75
C GLU A 156 -7.13 13.35 14.99
N ASN A 157 -8.46 13.27 15.12
CA ASN A 157 -9.39 14.20 14.45
C ASN A 157 -9.15 14.36 12.93
N GLY A 158 -8.73 13.27 12.26
CA GLY A 158 -8.45 13.27 10.81
C GLY A 158 -7.09 13.83 10.40
N SER A 159 -6.26 14.25 11.37
CA SER A 159 -4.88 14.69 11.19
C SER A 159 -3.90 13.59 11.60
N PHE A 160 -2.78 13.48 10.89
CA PHE A 160 -1.79 12.43 11.12
C PHE A 160 -0.58 12.98 11.87
N TYR A 161 -0.03 12.13 12.72
CA TYR A 161 1.13 12.43 13.54
C TYR A 161 2.10 11.27 13.49
N ILE A 162 3.39 11.59 13.54
CA ILE A 162 4.47 10.62 13.69
C ILE A 162 5.21 10.87 15.00
N THR A 163 5.65 9.79 15.63
CA THR A 163 6.49 9.84 16.84
C THR A 163 7.64 8.85 16.70
N SER A 164 8.85 9.27 17.06
CA SER A 164 9.97 8.33 17.14
C SER A 164 9.79 7.43 18.36
N LEU A 165 9.95 6.12 18.14
CA LEU A 165 10.01 5.12 19.20
C LEU A 165 11.46 4.69 19.51
N SER A 166 12.42 5.10 18.66
CA SER A 166 13.83 4.81 18.84
C SER A 166 14.58 6.02 19.39
N HIS A 167 15.35 5.79 20.46
CA HIS A 167 16.26 6.80 21.02
C HIS A 167 17.62 6.82 20.30
N GLN A 168 18.02 5.69 19.70
CA GLN A 168 19.36 5.50 19.14
C GLN A 168 19.42 5.70 17.62
N ASN A 169 18.32 5.36 16.93
CA ASN A 169 18.24 5.46 15.47
C ASN A 169 17.33 6.64 15.13
N PRO A 170 17.89 7.76 14.66
CA PRO A 170 17.12 8.98 14.46
C PRO A 170 16.18 8.86 13.26
N THR A 171 15.02 9.50 13.39
CA THR A 171 14.06 9.70 12.31
C THR A 171 13.95 11.19 12.03
N SER A 172 14.04 11.58 10.77
CA SER A 172 13.87 12.96 10.31
C SER A 172 12.66 13.05 9.37
N ILE A 173 11.97 14.18 9.38
CA ILE A 173 10.90 14.49 8.42
C ILE A 173 11.42 15.51 7.43
N LYS A 174 11.19 15.21 6.15
CA LYS A 174 11.49 16.10 5.04
C LYS A 174 10.18 16.53 4.38
N ASP A 175 10.11 17.78 3.95
CA ASP A 175 9.00 18.26 3.13
C ASP A 175 9.05 17.67 1.71
N ALA A 176 8.07 18.02 0.88
CA ALA A 176 8.00 17.59 -0.53
C ALA A 176 9.17 18.11 -1.39
N GLN A 177 9.90 19.13 -0.94
CA GLN A 177 11.09 19.67 -1.59
C GLN A 177 12.38 18.99 -1.11
N GLY A 178 12.29 18.09 -0.13
CA GLY A 178 13.40 17.34 0.45
C GLY A 178 14.13 18.06 1.57
N ASN A 179 13.65 19.23 2.03
CA ASN A 179 14.25 19.95 3.15
C ASN A 179 13.89 19.25 4.46
N VAL A 180 14.86 19.08 5.36
CA VAL A 180 14.59 18.55 6.70
C VAL A 180 13.83 19.60 7.51
N ILE A 181 12.58 19.32 7.83
CA ILE A 181 11.70 20.22 8.60
C ILE A 181 11.62 19.84 10.08
N ALA A 182 11.93 18.59 10.42
CA ALA A 182 11.99 18.14 11.80
C ALA A 182 12.95 16.95 11.98
N ARG A 183 13.58 16.89 13.15
CA ARG A 183 14.22 15.67 13.67
C ARG A 183 13.38 15.17 14.84
N LEU A 184 12.84 13.96 14.73
CA LEU A 184 11.87 13.46 15.68
C LEU A 184 12.52 13.08 17.01
N GLY A 185 11.90 13.55 18.10
CA GLY A 185 12.09 13.03 19.45
C GLY A 185 10.91 12.16 19.87
N SER A 186 10.63 12.12 21.18
CA SER A 186 9.48 11.42 21.76
C SER A 186 8.15 12.16 21.61
N GLN A 187 8.17 13.40 21.13
CA GLN A 187 6.97 14.20 20.91
C GLN A 187 6.33 13.91 19.54
N LYS A 188 5.00 14.07 19.46
CA LYS A 188 4.26 13.98 18.21
C LYS A 188 4.62 15.12 17.28
N HIS A 189 4.91 14.79 16.03
CA HIS A 189 5.09 15.75 14.95
C HIS A 189 3.95 15.57 13.93
N PRO A 190 3.29 16.65 13.50
CA PRO A 190 2.30 16.58 12.42
C PRO A 190 2.92 16.01 11.15
N LEU A 191 2.17 15.20 10.41
CA LEU A 191 2.61 14.60 9.15
C LEU A 191 1.63 14.98 8.04
N GLN A 192 2.15 15.56 6.96
CA GLN A 192 1.37 16.05 5.83
C GLN A 192 1.57 15.16 4.60
N HIS A 193 0.56 15.12 3.74
CA HIS A 193 0.67 14.44 2.46
C HIS A 193 1.87 14.99 1.67
N GLY A 194 2.73 14.09 1.20
CA GLY A 194 3.95 14.43 0.45
C GLY A 194 5.21 14.46 1.31
N ASP A 195 5.09 14.54 2.63
CA ASP A 195 6.24 14.47 3.54
C ASP A 195 6.98 13.15 3.40
N THR A 196 8.30 13.18 3.60
CA THR A 196 9.15 11.99 3.59
C THR A 196 9.71 11.72 4.98
N ILE A 197 9.45 10.52 5.48
CA ILE A 197 10.03 9.99 6.71
C ILE A 197 11.38 9.36 6.36
N SER A 198 12.45 9.96 6.87
CA SER A 198 13.84 9.51 6.70
C SER A 198 14.30 8.75 7.93
N LEU A 199 14.70 7.49 7.76
CA LEU A 199 15.33 6.68 8.81
C LEU A 199 16.85 6.78 8.66
N ASP A 200 17.45 7.82 9.25
CA ASP A 200 18.71 8.41 8.81
C ASP A 200 19.88 7.43 8.72
N TYR A 201 20.03 6.49 9.66
CA TYR A 201 21.14 5.52 9.59
C TYR A 201 20.94 4.43 8.54
N SER A 202 19.69 4.06 8.26
CA SER A 202 19.36 3.07 7.23
C SER A 202 19.25 3.68 5.83
N GLN A 203 19.13 5.01 5.75
CA GLN A 203 18.85 5.78 4.53
C GLN A 203 17.53 5.40 3.84
N ILE A 204 16.67 4.60 4.49
CA ILE A 204 15.33 4.30 4.00
C ILE A 204 14.49 5.57 4.08
N MET A 205 13.83 5.91 2.97
CA MET A 205 12.96 7.08 2.85
C MET A 205 11.55 6.62 2.50
N LEU A 206 10.56 7.01 3.30
CA LEU A 206 9.16 6.63 3.16
C LEU A 206 8.32 7.89 2.89
N LYS A 207 7.82 8.08 1.67
CA LYS A 207 6.90 9.16 1.34
C LYS A 207 5.52 8.86 1.90
N PHE A 208 4.96 9.79 2.66
CA PHE A 208 3.64 9.70 3.25
C PHE A 208 2.56 10.19 2.28
N ILE A 209 1.60 9.33 1.99
CA ILE A 209 0.57 9.57 0.98
C ILE A 209 -0.80 9.43 1.62
N ILE A 210 -1.66 10.45 1.44
CA ILE A 210 -3.08 10.37 1.77
C ILE A 210 -3.81 10.37 0.43
N ARG A 211 -4.58 9.31 0.15
CA ARG A 211 -5.41 9.26 -1.05
C ARG A 211 -6.74 9.95 -0.76
N SER A 212 -7.03 11.02 -1.50
CA SER A 212 -8.34 11.65 -1.53
C SER A 212 -9.38 10.61 -2.00
N THR A 213 -10.47 10.49 -1.25
CA THR A 213 -11.64 9.66 -1.62
C THR A 213 -12.39 10.24 -2.80
#